data_AF-A0A183MPJ6-F1
#
_entry.id   AF-A0A183MPJ6-F1
#
_cell.length_a   1.000
_cell.length_b   1.000
_cell.length_c   1.000
_cell.angle_alpha   90.00
_cell.angle_beta   90.00
_cell.angle_gamma   90.00
#
_symmetry.space_group_name_H-M   'P 1'
#
loop_
_entity.id
_entity.type
_entity.pdbx_description
1 polymer ?
#
loop_
_entity_poly.entity_id
_entity_poly.type
_entity_poly.pdbx_seq_one_letter_code
_entity_poly.pdbx_strand_id
1 'polypeptide(L)'
;MWDTGRALQIAAEMRRYNLEVLGINETHWTQVGQQRLASGELLLYSGHGEENAQYTQIVALILSKRAQNALIGWEFHGARIIKVSFKTKKEGITINIQERRNKEAATNTSRTRAEKAKAPAEYTEANKQVKRSIRTDKRKYVEDLAMTAEKAAGEGNMRQLHGTTKKLAGNYRK
;
A
#
# COMPACT_ATOMS: atom_id res chain seq x y z
N MET A 1 10.14 4.39 23.99
CA MET A 1 9.47 3.08 23.81
C MET A 1 7.99 3.38 23.66
N TRP A 2 7.44 3.26 22.44
CA TRP A 2 5.99 3.45 22.25
C TRP A 2 5.27 2.39 23.08
N ASP A 3 4.20 2.81 23.74
CA ASP A 3 3.45 1.94 24.63
C ASP A 3 2.88 0.78 23.81
N THR A 4 3.39 -0.43 24.00
CA THR A 4 3.01 -1.63 23.24
C THR A 4 1.48 -1.83 23.23
N GLY A 5 0.79 -1.31 24.25
CA GLY A 5 -0.67 -1.25 24.33
C GLY A 5 -1.34 -0.41 23.22
N ARG A 6 -0.79 0.74 22.84
CA ARG A 6 -1.37 1.59 21.77
C ARG A 6 -1.25 0.92 20.40
N ALA A 7 -0.11 0.28 20.12
CA ALA A 7 0.09 -0.47 18.88
C ALA A 7 -0.93 -1.61 18.75
N LEU A 8 -1.19 -2.33 19.84
CA LEU A 8 -2.17 -3.42 19.89
C LEU A 8 -3.60 -2.91 19.72
N GLN A 9 -3.93 -1.74 20.28
CA GLN A 9 -5.24 -1.12 20.08
C GLN A 9 -5.45 -0.71 18.63
N ILE A 10 -4.45 -0.11 17.99
CA ILE A 10 -4.51 0.25 16.57
C ILE A 10 -4.57 -0.99 15.68
N ALA A 11 -3.84 -2.06 16.02
CA ALA A 11 -3.94 -3.34 15.33
C ALA A 11 -5.33 -4.00 15.50
N ALA A 12 -5.98 -3.83 16.66
CA ALA A 12 -7.36 -4.27 16.86
C ALA A 12 -8.34 -3.48 15.97
N GLU A 13 -8.18 -2.16 15.86
CA GLU A 13 -8.98 -1.33 14.95
C GLU A 13 -8.69 -1.67 13.47
N MET A 14 -7.44 -1.90 13.09
CA MET A 14 -7.07 -2.37 11.76
C MET A 14 -7.79 -3.67 11.39
N ARG A 15 -7.86 -4.63 12.32
CA ARG A 15 -8.62 -5.88 12.16
C ARG A 15 -10.12 -5.63 12.09
N ARG A 16 -10.65 -4.74 12.92
CA ARG A 16 -12.07 -4.37 12.94
C ARG A 16 -12.53 -3.78 11.60
N TYR A 17 -11.70 -2.92 11.00
CA TYR A 17 -11.94 -2.34 9.68
C TYR A 17 -11.50 -3.26 8.53
N ASN A 18 -11.02 -4.48 8.82
CA ASN A 18 -10.53 -5.44 7.83
C ASN A 18 -9.48 -4.85 6.87
N LEU A 19 -8.59 -4.00 7.40
CA LEU A 19 -7.53 -3.36 6.65
C LEU A 19 -6.31 -4.27 6.58
N GLU A 20 -5.68 -4.33 5.41
CA GLU A 20 -4.46 -5.12 5.18
C GLU A 20 -3.18 -4.29 5.39
N VAL A 21 -3.29 -2.96 5.19
CA VAL A 21 -2.20 -1.98 5.36
C VAL A 21 -2.78 -0.74 6.01
N LEU A 22 -2.12 -0.22 7.06
CA LEU A 22 -2.50 1.00 7.76
C LEU A 22 -1.29 1.90 7.95
N GLY A 23 -1.36 3.13 7.41
CA GLY A 23 -0.35 4.16 7.62
C GLY A 23 -0.68 5.02 8.83
N ILE A 24 0.33 5.35 9.63
CA ILE A 24 0.23 6.18 10.83
C ILE A 24 1.28 7.29 10.70
N ASN A 25 0.86 8.53 10.94
CA ASN A 25 1.76 9.69 10.98
C ASN A 25 1.95 10.16 12.43
N GLU A 26 2.99 10.95 12.69
CA GLU A 26 3.29 11.53 14.01
C GLU A 26 3.51 10.50 15.11
N THR A 27 4.29 9.47 14.81
CA THR A 27 4.65 8.47 15.82
C THR A 27 5.93 8.94 16.53
N HIS A 28 6.00 9.08 17.86
CA HIS A 28 7.22 9.59 18.54
C HIS A 28 8.39 8.57 18.60
N TRP A 29 8.71 7.87 17.50
CA TRP A 29 9.78 6.88 17.43
C TRP A 29 11.11 7.52 17.00
N THR A 30 12.15 7.35 17.80
CA THR A 30 13.47 7.95 17.57
C THR A 30 14.40 7.09 16.72
N GLN A 31 13.97 5.90 16.31
CA GLN A 31 14.80 4.93 15.57
C GLN A 31 14.07 4.45 14.32
N VAL A 32 14.82 3.97 13.33
CA VAL A 32 14.28 3.22 12.19
C VAL A 32 14.26 1.75 12.57
N GLY A 33 13.17 1.06 12.27
CA GLY A 33 13.12 -0.37 12.55
C GLY A 33 11.85 -1.07 12.10
N GLN A 34 11.84 -2.35 12.40
CA GLN A 34 10.68 -3.21 12.23
C GLN A 34 10.41 -3.95 13.54
N GLN A 35 9.13 -4.12 13.88
CA GLN A 35 8.71 -4.84 15.07
C GLN A 35 7.48 -5.69 14.76
N ARG A 36 7.50 -6.94 15.21
CA ARG A 36 6.31 -7.81 15.19
C ARG A 36 5.52 -7.60 16.47
N LEU A 37 4.23 -7.27 16.33
CA LEU A 37 3.32 -7.16 17.47
C LEU A 37 2.95 -8.56 17.99
N ALA A 38 2.53 -8.64 19.26
CA ALA A 38 2.08 -9.90 19.86
C ALA A 38 0.87 -10.50 19.11
N SER A 39 0.01 -9.66 18.52
CA SER A 39 -1.12 -10.06 17.67
C SER A 39 -0.69 -10.57 16.27
N GLY A 40 0.57 -10.36 15.89
CA GLY A 40 1.20 -10.91 14.68
C GLY A 40 1.24 -9.97 13.48
N GLU A 41 0.78 -8.72 13.60
CA GLU A 41 1.00 -7.65 12.63
C GLU A 41 2.47 -7.19 12.64
N LEU A 42 2.95 -6.66 11.52
CA LEU A 42 4.30 -6.14 11.35
C LEU A 42 4.22 -4.63 11.29
N LEU A 43 4.95 -3.97 12.19
CA LEU A 43 5.11 -2.53 12.24
C LEU A 43 6.45 -2.17 11.60
N LEU A 44 6.42 -1.30 10.59
CA LEU A 44 7.59 -0.65 9.99
C LEU A 44 7.56 0.82 10.40
N TYR A 45 8.66 1.39 10.87
CA TYR A 45 8.69 2.78 11.33
C TYR A 45 10.02 3.44 10.98
N SER A 46 9.96 4.75 10.67
CA SER A 46 11.13 5.54 10.28
C SER A 46 11.32 6.72 11.24
N GLY A 47 12.26 6.60 12.18
CA GLY A 47 12.68 7.67 13.10
C GLY A 47 13.99 8.33 12.71
N HIS A 48 14.17 9.61 13.09
CA HIS A 48 15.46 10.31 12.97
C HIS A 48 16.22 10.23 14.31
N GLY A 49 17.50 9.89 14.26
CA GLY A 49 18.34 9.61 15.43
C GLY A 49 19.07 10.82 16.03
N GLU A 50 18.85 12.03 15.53
CA GLU A 50 19.49 13.23 16.10
C GLU A 50 18.75 13.74 17.33
N GLU A 51 19.46 13.82 18.45
CA GLU A 51 18.96 14.19 19.80
C GLU A 51 18.28 15.58 19.88
N ASN A 52 18.33 16.41 18.84
CA ASN A 52 17.84 17.79 18.86
C ASN A 52 16.91 18.21 17.68
N ALA A 53 16.44 17.26 16.85
CA ALA A 53 15.51 17.58 15.76
C ALA A 53 14.04 17.44 16.22
N GLN A 54 13.25 18.50 16.03
CA GLN A 54 11.84 18.59 16.46
C GLN A 54 11.01 17.35 16.05
N TYR A 55 10.54 16.60 17.05
CA TYR A 55 9.82 15.31 17.06
C TYR A 55 8.51 15.22 16.26
N THR A 56 8.49 15.62 14.99
CA THR A 56 7.22 15.93 14.30
C THR A 56 6.96 15.12 13.04
N GLN A 57 7.89 14.24 12.63
CA GLN A 57 7.96 13.82 11.22
C GLN A 57 8.28 12.35 11.03
N ILE A 58 7.62 11.47 11.77
CA ILE A 58 7.93 10.04 11.81
C ILE A 58 6.70 9.26 11.36
N VAL A 59 6.85 8.55 10.26
CA VAL A 59 5.81 7.69 9.67
C VAL A 59 5.99 6.27 10.17
N ALA A 60 4.87 5.59 10.38
CA ALA A 60 4.83 4.16 10.62
C ALA A 60 3.78 3.48 9.73
N LEU A 61 3.98 2.20 9.47
CA LEU A 61 3.12 1.38 8.65
C LEU A 61 2.86 0.05 9.37
N ILE A 62 1.60 -0.29 9.59
CA ILE A 62 1.20 -1.60 10.14
C ILE A 62 0.70 -2.48 9.00
N LEU A 63 1.19 -3.72 8.96
CA LEU A 63 0.87 -4.73 7.96
C LEU A 63 0.23 -5.95 8.61
N SER A 64 -0.90 -6.39 8.07
CA SER A 64 -1.53 -7.66 8.43
C SER A 64 -0.60 -8.84 8.07
N LYS A 65 -0.87 -10.03 8.62
CA LYS A 65 -0.15 -11.27 8.23
C LYS A 65 -0.22 -11.53 6.72
N ARG A 66 -1.34 -11.16 6.08
CA ARG A 66 -1.52 -11.36 4.64
C ARG A 66 -0.69 -10.38 3.82
N ALA A 67 -0.65 -9.12 4.23
CA ALA A 67 0.20 -8.11 3.59
C ALA A 67 1.69 -8.39 3.81
N GLN A 68 2.07 -8.92 4.98
CA GLN A 68 3.44 -9.39 5.26
C GLN A 68 3.87 -10.49 4.29
N ASN A 69 3.03 -11.49 4.04
CA ASN A 69 3.35 -12.57 3.10
C ASN A 69 3.48 -12.08 1.64
N ALA A 70 2.89 -10.93 1.33
CA ALA A 70 3.04 -10.28 0.04
C ALA A 70 4.20 -9.26 0.02
N LEU A 71 4.86 -8.96 1.14
CA LEU A 71 5.92 -7.96 1.19
C LEU A 71 7.17 -8.47 0.45
N ILE A 72 7.65 -7.70 -0.52
CA ILE A 72 8.90 -7.96 -1.26
C ILE A 72 10.06 -7.25 -0.57
N GLY A 73 9.83 -6.04 -0.07
CA GLY A 73 10.86 -5.24 0.59
C GLY A 73 10.33 -3.85 0.94
N TRP A 74 11.08 -3.13 1.79
CA TRP A 74 10.76 -1.78 2.19
C TRP A 74 12.04 -0.94 2.31
N GLU A 75 11.90 0.36 2.07
CA GLU A 75 12.97 1.37 2.09
C GLU A 75 12.40 2.63 2.74
N PHE A 76 13.22 3.39 3.46
CA PHE A 76 12.85 4.71 3.94
C PHE A 76 13.61 5.78 3.15
N HIS A 77 12.93 6.86 2.81
CA HIS A 77 13.50 8.02 2.12
C HIS A 77 13.38 9.23 3.06
N GLY A 78 14.24 9.27 4.07
CA GLY A 78 14.17 10.24 5.18
C GLY A 78 13.11 9.89 6.23
N ALA A 79 12.88 10.79 7.20
CA ALA A 79 11.97 10.55 8.33
C ALA A 79 10.48 10.44 7.93
N ARG A 80 10.10 11.07 6.81
CA ARG A 80 8.70 11.26 6.39
C ARG A 80 8.17 10.24 5.38
N ILE A 81 9.02 9.38 4.80
CA ILE A 81 8.62 8.53 3.70
C ILE A 81 9.08 7.10 3.94
N ILE A 82 8.11 6.20 4.08
CA ILE A 82 8.33 4.76 4.00
C ILE A 82 7.78 4.28 2.66
N LYS A 83 8.64 3.65 1.89
CA LYS A 83 8.32 2.98 0.64
C LYS A 83 8.29 1.48 0.88
N VAL A 84 7.21 0.85 0.44
CA VAL A 84 6.95 -0.58 0.62
C VAL A 84 6.60 -1.17 -0.73
N SER A 85 7.15 -2.34 -1.02
CA SER A 85 6.92 -3.06 -2.28
C SER A 85 6.21 -4.38 -1.97
N PHE A 86 5.08 -4.63 -2.63
CA PHE A 86 4.29 -5.85 -2.44
C PHE A 86 4.18 -6.65 -3.75
N LYS A 87 4.17 -7.98 -3.61
CA LYS A 87 3.85 -8.93 -4.66
C LYS A 87 2.35 -8.95 -4.85
N THR A 88 1.92 -8.61 -6.06
CA THR A 88 0.51 -8.66 -6.46
C THR A 88 0.32 -9.62 -7.63
N LYS A 89 -0.83 -10.30 -7.69
CA LYS A 89 -1.22 -11.14 -8.82
C LYS A 89 -1.63 -10.32 -10.05
N LYS A 90 -1.75 -9.01 -9.93
CA LYS A 90 -2.14 -8.12 -11.04
C LYS A 90 -0.91 -7.62 -11.80
N GLU A 91 -0.57 -8.34 -12.85
CA GLU A 91 0.62 -8.10 -13.68
C GLU A 91 0.59 -6.73 -14.37
N GLY A 92 -0.61 -6.24 -14.75
CA GLY A 92 -0.78 -4.96 -15.45
C GLY A 92 -0.32 -3.73 -14.65
N ILE A 93 -0.52 -3.70 -13.33
CA ILE A 93 -0.02 -2.60 -12.47
C ILE A 93 1.50 -2.69 -12.31
N THR A 94 2.04 -3.90 -12.15
CA THR A 94 3.49 -4.13 -11.96
C THR A 94 4.30 -3.70 -13.19
N ILE A 95 3.84 -4.04 -14.41
CA ILE A 95 4.51 -3.69 -15.67
C ILE A 95 4.57 -2.17 -15.85
N ASN A 96 3.44 -1.48 -15.67
CA ASN A 96 3.38 -0.01 -15.82
C ASN A 96 4.22 0.74 -14.76
N ILE A 97 4.29 0.24 -13.53
CA ILE A 97 5.14 0.83 -12.47
C ILE A 97 6.61 0.62 -12.80
N GLN A 98 6.99 -0.55 -13.31
CA GLN A 98 8.37 -0.84 -13.70
C GLN A 98 8.80 0.03 -14.89
N GLU A 99 7.95 0.19 -15.90
CA GLU A 99 8.21 1.11 -17.02
C GLU A 99 8.37 2.56 -16.56
N ARG A 100 7.53 3.03 -15.63
CA ARG A 100 7.67 4.36 -15.01
C ARG A 100 9.03 4.50 -14.32
N ARG A 101 9.45 3.49 -13.54
CA ARG A 101 10.75 3.48 -12.83
C ARG A 101 11.93 3.48 -13.79
N ASN A 102 11.87 2.71 -14.87
CA ASN A 102 12.93 2.69 -15.89
C ASN A 102 13.08 4.06 -16.58
N LYS A 103 11.97 4.74 -16.87
CA LYS A 103 11.97 6.11 -17.43
C LYS A 103 12.49 7.14 -16.43
N GLU A 104 12.16 7.02 -15.14
CA GLU A 104 12.74 7.83 -14.06
C GLU A 104 14.26 7.63 -13.95
N ALA A 105 14.75 6.39 -14.04
CA ALA A 105 16.18 6.08 -13.98
C ALA A 105 16.96 6.60 -15.21
N ALA A 106 16.38 6.47 -16.41
CA ALA A 106 16.95 7.02 -17.64
C ALA A 106 17.06 8.55 -17.59
N THR A 107 16.05 9.21 -17.02
CA THR A 107 16.06 10.65 -16.77
C THR A 107 17.19 11.07 -15.82
N ASN A 108 17.33 10.39 -14.68
CA ASN A 108 18.33 10.75 -13.67
C ASN A 108 19.78 10.57 -14.17
N THR A 109 20.00 9.67 -15.12
CA THR A 109 21.31 9.38 -15.70
C THR A 109 21.62 10.23 -16.95
N SER A 110 20.64 10.99 -17.45
CA SER A 110 20.77 11.78 -18.69
C SER A 110 21.75 12.96 -18.55
N ARG A 111 22.66 13.08 -19.54
CA ARG A 111 23.74 14.10 -19.54
C ARG A 111 23.44 15.28 -20.45
N THR A 112 22.54 15.12 -21.42
CA THR A 112 22.35 16.10 -22.51
C THR A 112 21.13 16.99 -22.27
N ARG A 113 21.22 18.28 -22.61
CA ARG A 113 20.16 19.28 -22.34
C ARG A 113 18.83 18.95 -23.04
N ALA A 114 18.89 18.31 -24.21
CA ALA A 114 17.71 17.88 -24.96
C ALA A 114 16.97 16.69 -24.31
N GLU A 115 17.68 15.81 -23.60
CA GLU A 115 17.08 14.65 -22.91
C GLU A 115 16.40 15.09 -21.60
N LYS A 116 17.06 15.98 -20.84
CA LYS A 116 16.46 16.59 -19.64
C LYS A 116 15.20 17.38 -19.93
N ALA A 117 15.08 17.96 -21.12
CA ALA A 117 13.89 18.71 -21.53
C ALA A 117 12.67 17.80 -21.81
N LYS A 118 12.88 16.53 -22.18
CA LYS A 118 11.80 15.57 -22.51
C LYS A 118 11.31 14.77 -21.31
N ALA A 119 12.16 14.60 -20.30
CA ALA A 119 11.87 13.83 -19.10
C ALA A 119 10.56 14.19 -18.35
N PRO A 120 10.18 15.48 -18.18
CA PRO A 120 8.93 15.81 -17.51
C PRO A 120 7.69 15.32 -18.26
N ALA A 121 7.72 15.35 -19.60
CA ALA A 121 6.62 14.91 -20.44
C ALA A 121 6.48 13.38 -20.40
N GLU A 122 7.60 12.66 -20.52
CA GLU A 122 7.62 11.19 -20.46
C GLU A 122 7.19 10.66 -19.08
N TYR A 123 7.64 11.30 -18.00
CA TYR A 123 7.21 10.98 -16.64
C TYR A 123 5.70 11.21 -16.45
N THR A 124 5.18 12.32 -16.98
CA THR A 124 3.75 12.65 -16.91
C THR A 124 2.90 11.61 -17.64
N GLU A 125 3.34 11.18 -18.82
CA GLU A 125 2.61 10.18 -19.60
C GLU A 125 2.64 8.79 -18.95
N ALA A 126 3.80 8.38 -18.42
CA ALA A 126 3.92 7.14 -17.65
C ALA A 126 3.03 7.16 -16.39
N ASN A 127 2.96 8.29 -15.67
CA ASN A 127 2.08 8.44 -14.52
C ASN A 127 0.59 8.37 -14.91
N LYS A 128 0.19 8.94 -16.06
CA LYS A 128 -1.17 8.77 -16.59
C LYS A 128 -1.48 7.31 -16.91
N GLN A 129 -0.54 6.58 -17.51
CA GLN A 129 -0.70 5.15 -17.84
C GLN A 129 -0.89 4.31 -16.58
N VAL A 130 -0.08 4.54 -15.53
CA VAL A 130 -0.27 3.89 -14.22
C VAL A 130 -1.64 4.19 -13.62
N LYS A 131 -2.09 5.45 -13.65
CA LYS A 131 -3.44 5.80 -13.17
C LYS A 131 -4.55 5.12 -13.97
N ARG A 132 -4.39 5.00 -15.30
CA ARG A 132 -5.35 4.28 -16.16
C ARG A 132 -5.37 2.80 -15.84
N SER A 133 -4.22 2.15 -15.70
CA SER A 133 -4.16 0.71 -15.38
C SER A 133 -4.73 0.40 -14.00
N ILE A 134 -4.48 1.23 -12.98
CA ILE A 134 -5.11 1.09 -11.66
C ILE A 134 -6.65 1.15 -11.75
N ARG A 135 -7.19 2.07 -12.57
CA ARG A 135 -8.65 2.17 -12.77
C ARG A 135 -9.20 0.94 -13.49
N THR A 136 -8.52 0.46 -14.52
CA THR A 136 -8.89 -0.77 -15.25
C THR A 136 -8.87 -1.98 -14.33
N ASP A 137 -7.82 -2.12 -13.52
CA ASP A 137 -7.70 -3.23 -12.59
C ASP A 137 -8.76 -3.17 -11.49
N LYS A 138 -9.10 -1.98 -10.99
CA LYS A 138 -10.22 -1.81 -10.06
C LYS A 138 -11.53 -2.26 -10.71
N ARG A 139 -11.77 -1.87 -11.97
CA ARG A 139 -12.97 -2.30 -12.71
C ARG A 139 -13.04 -3.82 -12.85
N LYS A 140 -11.96 -4.46 -13.30
CA LYS A 140 -11.87 -5.92 -13.40
C LYS A 140 -12.17 -6.63 -12.07
N TYR A 141 -11.63 -6.12 -10.96
CA TYR A 141 -11.92 -6.68 -9.64
C TYR A 141 -13.40 -6.62 -9.26
N VAL A 142 -14.06 -5.49 -9.56
CA VAL A 142 -15.49 -5.33 -9.29
C VAL A 142 -16.31 -6.24 -10.20
N GLU A 143 -15.94 -6.36 -11.48
CA GLU A 143 -16.58 -7.28 -12.45
C GLU A 143 -16.44 -8.75 -12.01
N ASP A 144 -15.25 -9.18 -11.59
CA ASP A 144 -15.02 -10.54 -11.08
C ASP A 144 -15.87 -10.85 -9.84
N LEU A 145 -15.99 -9.88 -8.91
CA LEU A 145 -16.85 -10.00 -7.73
C LEU A 145 -18.33 -10.09 -8.10
N ALA A 146 -18.79 -9.29 -9.08
CA ALA A 146 -20.16 -9.33 -9.56
C ALA A 146 -20.47 -10.67 -10.22
N MET A 147 -19.59 -11.17 -11.09
CA MET A 147 -19.73 -12.47 -11.73
C MET A 147 -19.77 -13.62 -10.70
N THR A 148 -18.95 -13.53 -9.65
CA THR A 148 -18.98 -14.51 -8.56
C THR A 148 -20.31 -14.46 -7.80
N ALA A 149 -20.89 -13.27 -7.60
CA ALA A 149 -22.19 -13.12 -6.97
C ALA A 149 -23.31 -13.71 -7.86
N GLU A 150 -23.32 -13.43 -9.16
CA GLU A 150 -24.30 -14.00 -10.11
C GLU A 150 -24.25 -15.53 -10.11
N LYS A 151 -23.05 -16.11 -10.18
CA LYS A 151 -22.87 -17.56 -10.11
C LYS A 151 -23.41 -18.15 -8.80
N ALA A 152 -23.08 -17.53 -7.66
CA ALA A 152 -23.58 -17.97 -6.36
C ALA A 152 -25.11 -17.90 -6.25
N ALA A 153 -25.75 -16.90 -6.87
CA ALA A 153 -27.21 -16.82 -6.95
C ALA A 153 -27.80 -17.96 -7.78
N GLY A 154 -27.21 -18.25 -8.96
CA GLY A 154 -27.64 -19.36 -9.82
C GLY A 154 -27.50 -20.74 -9.17
N GLU A 155 -26.48 -20.93 -8.33
CA GLU A 155 -26.24 -22.16 -7.58
C GLU A 155 -27.05 -22.25 -6.26
N GLY A 156 -27.81 -21.21 -5.90
CA GLY A 156 -28.53 -21.14 -4.62
C GLY A 156 -27.61 -21.00 -3.39
N ASN A 157 -26.33 -20.67 -3.58
CA ASN A 157 -25.35 -20.50 -2.50
C ASN A 157 -25.49 -19.13 -1.82
N MET A 158 -26.53 -18.99 -1.01
CA MET A 158 -26.90 -17.73 -0.34
C MET A 158 -25.80 -17.17 0.57
N ARG A 159 -24.96 -18.04 1.16
CA ARG A 159 -23.85 -17.61 2.03
C ARG A 159 -22.77 -16.88 1.24
N GLN A 160 -22.39 -17.42 0.08
CA GLN A 160 -21.40 -16.79 -0.79
C GLN A 160 -21.96 -15.52 -1.43
N LEU A 161 -23.21 -15.55 -1.90
CA LEU A 161 -23.91 -14.39 -2.45
C LEU A 161 -23.90 -13.21 -1.46
N HIS A 162 -24.37 -13.44 -0.23
CA HIS A 162 -24.39 -12.39 0.78
C HIS A 162 -23.00 -11.80 1.07
N GLY A 163 -21.96 -12.66 1.15
CA GLY A 163 -20.59 -12.24 1.40
C GLY A 163 -19.98 -11.41 0.26
N THR A 164 -20.23 -11.76 -1.00
CA THR A 164 -19.73 -11.01 -2.17
C THR A 164 -20.49 -9.70 -2.36
N THR A 165 -21.82 -9.69 -2.19
CA THR A 165 -22.63 -8.47 -2.25
C THR A 165 -22.24 -7.48 -1.15
N LYS A 166 -21.93 -7.95 0.08
CA LYS A 166 -21.41 -7.10 1.16
C LYS A 166 -20.06 -6.46 0.81
N LYS A 167 -19.17 -7.20 0.13
CA LYS A 167 -17.89 -6.67 -0.36
C LYS A 167 -18.08 -5.63 -1.47
N LEU A 168 -19.02 -5.86 -2.39
CA LEU A 168 -19.34 -4.94 -3.49
C LEU A 168 -19.96 -3.63 -3.00
N ALA A 169 -20.90 -3.71 -2.04
CA ALA A 169 -21.63 -2.55 -1.54
C ALA A 169 -20.75 -1.58 -0.72
N GLY A 170 -19.51 -1.96 -0.36
CA GLY A 170 -18.68 -1.19 0.56
C GLY A 170 -19.29 -1.02 1.97
N ASN A 171 -20.46 -1.63 2.21
CA ASN A 171 -21.25 -1.51 3.42
C ASN A 171 -20.72 -2.47 4.48
N TYR A 172 -19.58 -2.11 5.07
CA TYR A 172 -19.19 -2.61 6.39
C TYR A 172 -19.92 -1.80 7.48
N ARG A 173 -21.21 -2.11 7.69
CA ARG A 173 -21.94 -1.83 8.95
C ARG A 173 -22.10 -3.19 9.66
N LYS A 174 -21.86 -3.36 10.95
CA LYS A 174 -21.34 -2.55 12.07
C LYS A 174 -20.47 -3.51 12.90
#